data_AF-I0HL27-F1
#
_entry.id   AF-I0HL27-F1
#
_cell.length_a   1.000
_cell.length_b   1.000
_cell.length_c   1.000
_cell.angle_alpha   90.00
_cell.angle_beta   90.00
_cell.angle_gamma   90.00
#
_symmetry.space_group_name_H-M   'P 1'
#
loop_
_entity.id
_entity.type
_entity.pdbx_description
1 polymer ?
#
loop_
_entity_poly.entity_id
_entity_poly.type
_entity_poly.pdbx_seq_one_letter_code
_entity_poly.pdbx_strand_id
1 'polypeptide(L)'
;MASLLLVLALTALTALAVLPPPHPEARLFSDGWGAASFVEGEACAPDDPRAADVVRPKPPASATPVDRLALALRYLAWGLLLPLLLPLVLASRRVTARWPLATVVLLYGAAPAYFEWSANPAFVRLRQAVAEFWLERWPLQPEQFVLLDAAAAGVWLAAGIAAGAAVAGGVVAVARLADQSRHGVSRALLPLGVVLLVLGLTEASAAFLRGEGAALAMLPTLRAVALVCGAGVSLVLALRVAARAPTAGRRAAAWLICVLPVALALAHGWAMYFHWVSRYRV
;
A
#
# COMPACT_ATOMS: atom_id res chain seq x y z
N MET A 1 22.52 1.74 15.05
CA MET A 1 21.39 2.41 14.38
C MET A 1 20.10 1.57 14.36
N ALA A 2 20.09 0.33 13.85
CA ALA A 2 18.87 -0.48 13.78
C ALA A 2 18.15 -0.70 15.14
N SER A 3 18.91 -0.91 16.21
CA SER A 3 18.35 -1.09 17.56
C SER A 3 17.64 0.17 18.10
N LEU A 4 18.16 1.36 17.79
CA LEU A 4 17.54 2.63 18.24
C LEU A 4 16.22 2.89 17.50
N LEU A 5 16.20 2.68 16.19
CA LEU A 5 14.98 2.84 15.39
C LEU A 5 13.89 1.85 15.82
N LEU A 6 14.26 0.60 16.12
CA LEU A 6 13.32 -0.40 16.62
C LEU A 6 12.74 -0.01 17.97
N VAL A 7 13.58 0.45 18.91
CA VAL A 7 13.12 0.94 20.22
C VAL A 7 12.15 2.11 20.04
N LEU A 8 12.51 3.10 19.23
CA LEU A 8 11.64 4.25 18.94
C LEU A 8 10.29 3.82 18.35
N ALA A 9 10.27 2.84 17.43
CA ALA A 9 9.05 2.32 16.84
C ALA A 9 8.17 1.58 17.84
N LEU A 10 8.77 0.71 18.66
CA LEU A 10 8.06 0.02 19.72
C LEU A 10 7.49 1.00 20.75
N THR A 11 8.27 2.00 21.16
CA THR A 11 7.80 3.05 22.07
C THR A 11 6.64 3.83 21.46
N ALA A 12 6.74 4.25 20.19
CA ALA A 12 5.66 4.96 19.51
C ALA A 12 4.38 4.11 19.37
N LEU A 13 4.51 2.82 19.00
CA LEU A 13 3.38 1.90 18.89
C LEU A 13 2.71 1.63 20.24
N THR A 14 3.49 1.43 21.30
CA THR A 14 2.97 1.25 22.66
C THR A 14 2.27 2.51 23.15
N ALA A 15 2.81 3.70 22.89
CA ALA A 15 2.16 4.96 23.23
C ALA A 15 0.83 5.12 22.47
N LEU A 16 0.77 4.73 21.19
CA LEU A 16 -0.45 4.75 20.39
C LEU A 16 -1.53 3.77 20.88
N ALA A 17 -1.16 2.66 21.52
CA ALA A 17 -2.12 1.72 22.08
C ALA A 17 -2.82 2.25 23.34
N VAL A 18 -2.21 3.23 24.03
CA VAL A 18 -2.73 3.80 25.27
C VAL A 18 -3.45 5.13 25.03
N LEU A 19 -3.05 5.88 24.00
CA LEU A 19 -3.68 7.15 23.66
C LEU A 19 -5.08 6.92 23.04
N PRO A 20 -6.08 7.75 23.40
CA PRO A 20 -7.37 7.70 22.75
C PRO A 20 -7.22 8.03 21.25
N PRO A 21 -8.09 7.48 20.38
CA PRO A 21 -8.11 7.91 19.00
C PRO A 21 -8.40 9.42 18.93
N PRO A 22 -7.64 10.18 18.12
CA PRO A 22 -7.87 11.60 17.98
C PRO A 22 -9.25 11.84 17.38
N HIS A 23 -9.83 13.01 17.64
CA HIS A 23 -11.08 13.41 17.01
C HIS A 23 -10.94 13.31 15.47
N PRO A 24 -11.95 12.75 14.75
CA PRO A 24 -11.84 12.50 13.30
C PRO A 24 -11.56 13.77 12.47
N GLU A 25 -11.91 14.93 13.02
CA GLU A 25 -11.74 16.24 12.38
C GLU A 25 -10.52 17.02 12.90
N ALA A 26 -9.76 16.47 13.86
CA ALA A 26 -8.56 17.12 14.37
C ALA A 26 -7.44 17.16 13.30
N ARG A 27 -6.66 18.24 13.31
CA ARG A 27 -5.52 18.50 12.41
C ARG A 27 -4.31 19.00 13.18
N LEU A 28 -3.11 18.58 12.78
CA LEU A 28 -1.88 18.79 13.56
C LEU A 28 -1.39 20.23 13.51
N PHE A 29 -1.57 20.94 12.39
CA PHE A 29 -1.04 22.30 12.17
C PHE A 29 -2.14 23.38 12.03
N SER A 30 -3.34 23.15 12.57
CA SER A 30 -4.55 23.98 12.35
C SER A 30 -4.54 25.43 12.89
N ASP A 31 -3.40 26.01 13.25
CA ASP A 31 -3.34 27.38 13.76
C ASP A 31 -3.43 28.45 12.65
N GLY A 32 -3.59 28.04 11.39
CA GLY A 32 -3.97 28.93 10.29
C GLY A 32 -3.59 28.37 8.93
N TRP A 33 -4.52 28.49 7.99
CA TRP A 33 -4.38 28.21 6.56
C TRP A 33 -4.47 26.72 6.17
N GLY A 34 -5.66 26.32 5.68
CA GLY A 34 -5.69 25.50 4.46
C GLY A 34 -6.22 24.08 4.50
N ALA A 35 -7.16 23.70 5.38
CA ALA A 35 -7.77 22.37 5.28
C ALA A 35 -9.25 22.35 5.69
N ALA A 36 -10.12 22.69 4.75
CA ALA A 36 -11.49 22.19 4.81
C ALA A 36 -11.44 20.66 4.65
N SER A 37 -12.08 19.89 5.53
CA SER A 37 -12.36 18.49 5.22
C SER A 37 -13.33 18.48 4.04
N PHE A 38 -12.84 18.17 2.83
CA PHE A 38 -13.71 17.97 1.68
C PHE A 38 -14.54 16.71 1.97
N VAL A 39 -15.85 16.89 2.11
CA VAL A 39 -16.78 15.81 1.80
C VAL A 39 -16.70 15.63 0.29
N GLU A 40 -16.35 14.43 -0.18
CA GLU A 40 -16.19 14.11 -1.60
C GLU A 40 -17.50 14.39 -2.37
N GLY A 41 -17.69 15.62 -2.86
CA GLY A 41 -18.83 16.01 -3.69
C GLY A 41 -18.80 15.34 -5.07
N GLU A 42 -17.61 15.14 -5.64
CA GLU A 42 -17.44 14.53 -6.95
C GLU A 42 -17.71 13.01 -6.97
N ALA A 43 -17.57 12.33 -5.82
CA ALA A 43 -17.86 10.90 -5.73
C ALA A 43 -19.37 10.59 -5.83
N CYS A 44 -20.24 11.59 -5.61
CA CYS A 44 -21.68 11.38 -5.64
C CYS A 44 -22.33 11.66 -7.01
N ALA A 45 -21.78 12.55 -7.84
CA ALA A 45 -22.21 12.75 -9.23
C ALA A 45 -21.31 13.78 -9.95
N PRO A 46 -20.34 13.37 -10.80
CA PRO A 46 -19.45 14.31 -11.51
C PRO A 46 -20.19 15.23 -12.50
N ASP A 47 -21.43 14.88 -12.88
CA ASP A 47 -22.25 15.63 -13.84
C ASP A 47 -23.45 16.36 -13.19
N ASP A 48 -23.59 16.35 -11.86
CA ASP A 48 -24.70 17.06 -11.19
C ASP A 48 -24.26 18.47 -10.72
N PRO A 49 -24.69 19.55 -11.40
CA PRO A 49 -24.36 20.92 -10.98
C PRO A 49 -24.92 21.29 -9.60
N ARG A 50 -25.83 20.50 -9.02
CA ARG A 50 -26.36 20.71 -7.66
C ARG A 50 -25.46 20.13 -6.57
N ALA A 51 -24.55 19.20 -6.90
CA ALA A 51 -23.61 18.64 -5.93
C ALA A 51 -22.58 19.68 -5.44
N ALA A 52 -22.25 20.67 -6.28
CA ALA A 52 -21.31 21.74 -5.95
C ALA A 52 -21.82 22.68 -4.84
N ASP A 53 -23.13 22.88 -4.74
CA ASP A 53 -23.74 23.84 -3.81
C ASP A 53 -23.95 23.31 -2.38
N VAL A 54 -23.82 21.98 -2.17
CA VAL A 54 -24.10 21.33 -0.88
C VAL A 54 -22.83 21.08 -0.05
N VAL A 55 -21.65 21.08 -0.67
CA VAL A 55 -20.38 20.83 0.03
C VAL A 55 -19.87 22.13 0.66
N ARG A 56 -20.39 22.47 1.83
CA ARG A 56 -19.79 23.56 2.63
C ARG A 56 -18.53 23.05 3.34
N PRO A 57 -17.41 23.79 3.25
CA PRO A 57 -16.19 23.46 3.99
C PRO A 57 -16.52 23.48 5.49
N LYS A 58 -16.48 22.31 6.14
CA LYS A 58 -16.57 22.25 7.60
C LYS A 58 -15.26 22.80 8.16
N PRO A 59 -15.29 23.84 9.01
CA PRO A 59 -14.07 24.36 9.62
C PRO A 59 -13.43 23.24 10.45
N PRO A 60 -12.11 23.03 10.35
CA PRO A 60 -11.43 21.98 11.09
C PRO A 60 -11.64 22.18 12.60
N ALA A 61 -11.95 21.11 13.32
CA ALA A 61 -12.02 21.16 14.77
C ALA A 61 -10.62 21.46 15.34
N SER A 62 -10.52 22.41 16.27
CA SER A 62 -9.25 22.71 16.94
C SER A 62 -8.75 21.45 17.66
N ALA A 63 -7.60 20.93 17.24
CA ALA A 63 -7.01 19.73 17.84
C ALA A 63 -6.54 20.03 19.27
N THR A 64 -7.01 19.24 20.23
CA THR A 64 -6.50 19.29 21.62
C THR A 64 -5.01 18.89 21.65
N PRO A 65 -4.26 19.20 22.73
CA PRO A 65 -2.88 18.74 22.88
C PRO A 65 -2.74 17.22 22.77
N VAL A 66 -3.75 16.47 23.25
CA VAL A 66 -3.81 15.01 23.16
C VAL A 66 -4.01 14.56 21.70
N ASP A 67 -4.90 15.22 20.96
CA ASP A 67 -5.10 14.95 19.52
C ASP A 67 -3.80 15.22 18.73
N ARG A 68 -3.13 16.35 18.99
CA ARG A 68 -1.87 16.70 18.34
C ARG A 68 -0.79 15.66 18.63
N LEU A 69 -0.65 15.21 19.88
CA LEU A 69 0.30 14.16 20.25
C LEU A 69 -0.04 12.82 19.57
N ALA A 70 -1.31 12.41 19.59
CA ALA A 70 -1.75 11.17 18.96
C ALA A 70 -1.53 11.20 17.44
N LEU A 71 -1.83 12.32 16.77
CA LEU A 71 -1.58 12.52 15.34
C LEU A 71 -0.08 12.51 15.02
N ALA A 72 0.76 13.20 15.80
CA ALA A 72 2.20 13.20 15.63
C ALA A 72 2.82 11.81 15.80
N LEU A 73 2.38 11.05 16.81
CA LEU A 73 2.83 9.67 17.03
C LEU A 73 2.36 8.73 15.93
N ARG A 74 1.13 8.89 15.42
CA ARG A 74 0.64 8.12 14.26
C ARG A 74 1.48 8.41 13.03
N TYR A 75 1.78 9.68 12.77
CA TYR A 75 2.65 10.07 11.67
C TYR A 75 4.05 9.49 11.82
N LEU A 76 4.65 9.57 13.01
CA LEU A 76 5.96 9.02 13.29
C LEU A 76 5.98 7.49 13.11
N ALA A 77 5.02 6.79 13.68
CA ALA A 77 4.96 5.33 13.66
C ALA A 77 4.65 4.81 12.24
N TRP A 78 3.52 5.22 11.67
CA TRP A 78 3.03 4.70 10.39
C TRP A 78 3.74 5.33 9.20
N GLY A 79 4.13 6.60 9.31
CA GLY A 79 4.62 7.40 8.20
C GLY A 79 6.12 7.49 8.05
N LEU A 80 6.87 7.25 9.13
CA LEU A 80 8.33 7.33 9.10
C LEU A 80 8.97 6.02 9.52
N LEU A 81 8.66 5.54 10.72
CA LEU A 81 9.36 4.40 11.31
C LEU A 81 9.02 3.10 10.60
N LEU A 82 7.75 2.84 10.30
CA LEU A 82 7.34 1.62 9.59
C LEU A 82 7.87 1.54 8.15
N PRO A 83 7.78 2.59 7.30
CA PRO A 83 8.38 2.58 5.96
C PRO A 83 9.90 2.47 5.95
N LEU A 84 10.59 2.78 7.05
CA LEU A 84 12.03 2.54 7.17
C LEU A 84 12.34 1.13 7.68
N LEU A 85 11.72 0.72 8.78
CA LEU A 85 12.03 -0.51 9.49
C LEU A 85 11.55 -1.76 8.75
N LEU A 86 10.33 -1.73 8.21
CA LEU A 86 9.73 -2.92 7.62
C LEU A 86 10.49 -3.36 6.36
N PRO A 87 10.84 -2.47 5.41
CA PRO A 87 11.76 -2.80 4.33
C PRO A 87 13.12 -3.30 4.78
N LEU A 88 13.73 -2.69 5.81
CA LEU A 88 15.04 -3.12 6.32
C LEU A 88 14.99 -4.55 6.87
N VAL A 89 13.95 -4.87 7.63
CA VAL A 89 13.74 -6.22 8.19
C VAL A 89 13.45 -7.21 7.09
N LEU A 90 12.54 -6.88 6.16
CA LEU A 90 12.14 -7.78 5.07
C LEU A 90 13.22 -7.95 4.01
N ALA A 91 14.10 -6.98 3.81
CA ALA A 91 15.27 -7.10 2.94
C ALA A 91 16.48 -7.73 3.65
N SER A 92 16.41 -7.96 4.96
CA SER A 92 17.50 -8.56 5.72
C SER A 92 17.78 -9.98 5.21
N ARG A 93 19.07 -10.33 5.13
CA ARG A 93 19.49 -11.68 4.69
C ARG A 93 18.90 -12.78 5.56
N ARG A 94 18.71 -12.54 6.86
CA ARG A 94 18.18 -13.53 7.81
C ARG A 94 16.72 -13.88 7.49
N VAL A 95 15.87 -12.86 7.34
CA VAL A 95 14.44 -13.06 7.04
C VAL A 95 14.28 -13.68 5.65
N THR A 96 14.93 -13.11 4.65
CA THR A 96 14.81 -13.56 3.26
C THR A 96 15.37 -14.96 3.03
N ALA A 97 16.39 -15.39 3.77
CA ALA A 97 16.90 -16.76 3.70
C ALA A 97 15.99 -17.77 4.42
N ARG A 98 15.44 -17.39 5.58
CA ARG A 98 14.59 -18.28 6.38
C ARG A 98 13.18 -18.43 5.80
N TRP A 99 12.62 -17.35 5.24
CA TRP A 99 11.23 -17.27 4.81
C TRP A 99 11.05 -16.62 3.42
N PRO A 100 11.78 -17.05 2.37
CA PRO A 100 11.79 -16.38 1.07
C PRO A 100 10.40 -16.27 0.43
N LEU A 101 9.61 -17.33 0.51
CA LEU A 101 8.27 -17.37 -0.09
C LEU A 101 7.29 -16.47 0.68
N ALA A 102 7.30 -16.52 2.01
CA ALA A 102 6.43 -15.66 2.83
C ALA A 102 6.74 -14.17 2.62
N THR A 103 8.02 -13.81 2.46
CA THR A 103 8.42 -12.44 2.10
C THR A 103 7.85 -12.03 0.74
N VAL A 104 7.86 -12.92 -0.26
CA VAL A 104 7.24 -12.65 -1.57
C VAL A 104 5.73 -12.48 -1.46
N VAL A 105 5.03 -13.38 -0.74
CA VAL A 105 3.57 -13.27 -0.51
C VAL A 105 3.21 -11.95 0.15
N LEU A 106 4.00 -11.52 1.14
CA LEU A 106 3.79 -10.24 1.81
C LEU A 106 3.98 -9.08 0.84
N LEU A 107 5.13 -9.00 0.15
CA LEU A 107 5.50 -7.84 -0.66
C LEU A 107 4.67 -7.68 -1.94
N TYR A 108 4.23 -8.77 -2.55
CA TYR A 108 3.48 -8.75 -3.82
C TYR A 108 1.98 -9.01 -3.65
N GLY A 109 1.53 -9.28 -2.43
CA GLY A 109 0.16 -9.67 -2.16
C GLY A 109 -0.44 -8.93 -0.99
N ALA A 110 -0.13 -9.37 0.23
CA ALA A 110 -0.78 -8.87 1.44
C ALA A 110 -0.52 -7.38 1.69
N ALA A 111 0.71 -6.89 1.50
CA ALA A 111 1.04 -5.49 1.75
C ALA A 111 0.39 -4.54 0.72
N PRO A 112 0.51 -4.75 -0.61
CA PRO A 112 -0.24 -3.94 -1.58
C PRO A 112 -1.74 -3.96 -1.31
N ALA A 113 -2.33 -5.14 -1.05
CA ALA A 113 -3.75 -5.23 -0.74
C ALA A 113 -4.12 -4.42 0.50
N TYR A 114 -3.32 -4.44 1.56
CA TYR A 114 -3.60 -3.70 2.79
C TYR A 114 -3.41 -2.19 2.65
N PHE A 115 -2.33 -1.74 2.02
CA PHE A 115 -2.00 -0.30 1.97
C PHE A 115 -2.74 0.45 0.85
N GLU A 116 -3.20 -0.24 -0.18
CA GLU A 116 -3.77 0.39 -1.37
C GLU A 116 -5.28 0.21 -1.50
N TRP A 117 -5.93 -0.55 -0.60
CA TRP A 117 -7.35 -0.90 -0.69
C TRP A 117 -8.29 0.30 -0.87
N SER A 118 -8.17 1.34 -0.04
CA SER A 118 -9.10 2.47 -0.04
C SER A 118 -9.03 3.32 -1.32
N ALA A 119 -7.88 3.31 -2.00
CA ALA A 119 -7.67 4.05 -3.25
C ALA A 119 -7.85 3.17 -4.50
N ASN A 120 -8.17 1.88 -4.35
CA ASN A 120 -8.27 0.94 -5.45
C ASN A 120 -9.72 0.84 -5.97
N PRO A 121 -9.99 1.16 -7.25
CA PRO A 121 -11.34 1.10 -7.82
C PRO A 121 -11.90 -0.32 -7.90
N ALA A 122 -11.06 -1.37 -7.90
CA ALA A 122 -11.54 -2.74 -7.78
C ALA A 122 -12.08 -3.03 -6.37
N PHE A 123 -11.45 -2.48 -5.33
CA PHE A 123 -11.95 -2.59 -3.96
C PHE A 123 -13.26 -1.82 -3.78
N VAL A 124 -13.35 -0.59 -4.31
CA VAL A 124 -14.60 0.21 -4.28
C VAL A 124 -15.74 -0.56 -4.96
N ARG A 125 -15.50 -1.13 -6.15
CA ARG A 125 -16.49 -1.97 -6.84
C ARG A 125 -16.86 -3.22 -6.06
N LEU A 126 -15.89 -3.87 -5.41
CA LEU A 126 -16.16 -5.02 -4.55
C LEU A 126 -17.08 -4.63 -3.38
N ARG A 127 -16.77 -3.51 -2.70
CA ARG A 127 -17.59 -3.00 -1.60
C ARG A 127 -19.01 -2.67 -2.06
N GLN A 128 -19.16 -2.04 -3.21
CA GLN A 128 -20.46 -1.75 -3.83
C GLN A 128 -21.22 -3.04 -4.14
N ALA A 129 -20.58 -4.01 -4.80
CA ALA A 129 -21.20 -5.30 -5.13
C ALA A 129 -21.63 -6.09 -3.88
N VAL A 130 -20.82 -6.06 -2.81
CA VAL A 130 -21.16 -6.67 -1.52
C VAL A 130 -22.35 -5.98 -0.87
N ALA A 131 -22.39 -4.64 -0.93
CA ALA A 131 -23.51 -3.86 -0.41
C ALA A 131 -24.80 -4.12 -1.20
N GLU A 132 -24.74 -4.11 -2.53
CA GLU A 132 -25.88 -4.41 -3.42
C GLU A 132 -26.42 -5.82 -3.16
N PHE A 133 -25.55 -6.82 -3.15
CA PHE A 133 -25.92 -8.21 -2.86
C PHE A 133 -26.64 -8.35 -1.51
N TRP A 134 -26.19 -7.61 -0.48
CA TRP A 134 -26.79 -7.65 0.84
C TRP A 134 -28.13 -6.93 0.89
N LEU A 135 -28.19 -5.70 0.35
CA LEU A 135 -29.37 -4.84 0.35
C LEU A 135 -30.56 -5.46 -0.38
N GLU A 136 -30.31 -6.27 -1.42
CA GLU A 136 -31.35 -7.05 -2.10
C GLU A 136 -32.06 -8.06 -1.19
N ARG A 137 -31.40 -8.51 -0.11
CA ARG A 137 -31.84 -9.65 0.71
C ARG A 137 -32.26 -9.25 2.11
N TRP A 138 -31.64 -8.21 2.68
CA TRP A 138 -31.89 -7.79 4.05
C TRP A 138 -31.87 -6.26 4.20
N PRO A 139 -32.82 -5.68 4.96
CA PRO A 139 -32.76 -4.27 5.33
C PRO A 139 -31.54 -4.04 6.23
N LEU A 140 -30.75 -3.01 5.91
CA LEU A 140 -29.47 -2.74 6.55
C LEU A 140 -29.65 -1.92 7.83
N GLN A 141 -29.22 -2.48 8.97
CA GLN A 141 -29.12 -1.74 10.23
C GLN A 141 -27.76 -1.02 10.32
N PRO A 142 -27.67 0.14 11.01
CA PRO A 142 -26.42 0.90 11.12
C PRO A 142 -25.20 0.09 11.59
N GLU A 143 -25.43 -0.89 12.46
CA GLU A 143 -24.41 -1.76 13.04
C GLU A 143 -23.86 -2.79 12.03
N GLN A 144 -24.59 -3.06 10.95
CA GLN A 144 -24.20 -4.02 9.91
C GLN A 144 -23.25 -3.42 8.87
N PHE A 145 -23.14 -2.09 8.76
CA PHE A 145 -22.18 -1.44 7.85
C PHE A 145 -20.75 -1.86 8.14
N VAL A 146 -20.39 -1.95 9.42
CA VAL A 146 -19.04 -2.37 9.85
C VAL A 146 -18.75 -3.81 9.43
N LEU A 147 -19.75 -4.69 9.50
CA LEU A 147 -19.59 -6.09 9.11
C LEU A 147 -19.40 -6.24 7.60
N LEU A 148 -20.14 -5.48 6.79
CA LEU A 148 -19.98 -5.48 5.34
C LEU A 148 -18.62 -4.92 4.91
N ASP A 149 -18.18 -3.84 5.54
CA ASP A 149 -16.85 -3.28 5.30
C ASP A 149 -15.74 -4.27 5.69
N ALA A 150 -15.90 -4.95 6.84
CA ALA A 150 -14.98 -6.00 7.27
C ALA A 150 -14.97 -7.21 6.31
N ALA A 151 -16.14 -7.62 5.80
CA ALA A 151 -16.26 -8.71 4.84
C ALA A 151 -15.59 -8.37 3.50
N ALA A 152 -15.86 -7.18 2.96
CA ALA A 152 -15.23 -6.68 1.74
C ALA A 152 -13.70 -6.59 1.91
N ALA A 153 -13.23 -6.04 3.04
CA ALA A 153 -11.81 -5.99 3.38
C ALA A 153 -11.19 -7.39 3.48
N GLY A 154 -11.89 -8.34 4.10
CA GLY A 154 -11.45 -9.73 4.24
C GLY A 154 -11.28 -10.42 2.89
N VAL A 155 -12.28 -10.29 2.00
CA VAL A 155 -12.20 -10.83 0.63
C VAL A 155 -11.05 -10.19 -0.15
N TRP A 156 -10.89 -8.87 -0.03
CA TRP A 156 -9.81 -8.13 -0.69
C TRP A 156 -8.43 -8.58 -0.23
N LEU A 157 -8.21 -8.71 1.08
CA LEU A 157 -6.96 -9.21 1.63
C LEU A 157 -6.68 -10.67 1.24
N ALA A 158 -7.71 -11.52 1.23
CA ALA A 158 -7.58 -12.90 0.77
C ALA A 158 -7.16 -12.96 -0.70
N ALA A 159 -7.74 -12.13 -1.57
CA ALA A 159 -7.34 -12.02 -2.98
C ALA A 159 -5.89 -11.53 -3.11
N GLY A 160 -5.48 -10.55 -2.32
CA GLY A 160 -4.08 -10.11 -2.23
C GLY A 160 -3.12 -11.23 -1.84
N ILE A 161 -3.44 -11.98 -0.79
CA ILE A 161 -2.64 -13.14 -0.35
C ILE A 161 -2.56 -14.19 -1.46
N ALA A 162 -3.66 -14.49 -2.14
CA ALA A 162 -3.69 -15.43 -3.26
C ALA A 162 -2.79 -14.96 -4.43
N ALA A 163 -2.82 -13.67 -4.78
CA ALA A 163 -1.94 -13.10 -5.79
C ALA A 163 -0.46 -13.23 -5.37
N GLY A 164 -0.13 -12.90 -4.12
CA GLY A 164 1.23 -13.09 -3.58
C GLY A 164 1.67 -14.57 -3.59
N ALA A 165 0.77 -15.49 -3.26
CA ALA A 165 1.01 -16.93 -3.30
C ALA A 165 1.25 -17.43 -4.74
N ALA A 166 0.56 -16.88 -5.73
CA ALA A 166 0.81 -17.18 -7.15
C ALA A 166 2.21 -16.74 -7.57
N VAL A 167 2.66 -15.54 -7.16
CA VAL A 167 4.04 -15.08 -7.40
C VAL A 167 5.05 -16.00 -6.70
N ALA A 168 4.79 -16.40 -5.46
CA ALA A 168 5.62 -17.37 -4.73
C ALA A 168 5.66 -18.75 -5.43
N GLY A 169 4.55 -19.20 -6.01
CA GLY A 169 4.49 -20.38 -6.88
C GLY A 169 5.40 -20.24 -8.11
N GLY A 170 5.40 -19.07 -8.75
CA GLY A 170 6.34 -18.71 -9.81
C GLY A 170 7.79 -18.79 -9.37
N VAL A 171 8.12 -18.31 -8.16
CA VAL A 171 9.47 -18.44 -7.57
C VAL A 171 9.87 -19.90 -7.41
N VAL A 172 8.96 -20.78 -6.96
CA VAL A 172 9.22 -22.22 -6.85
C VAL A 172 9.44 -22.86 -8.23
N ALA A 173 8.64 -22.48 -9.22
CA ALA A 173 8.79 -22.97 -10.59
C ALA A 173 10.14 -22.57 -11.19
N VAL A 174 10.53 -21.30 -11.08
CA VAL A 174 11.81 -20.79 -11.58
C VAL A 174 12.99 -21.43 -10.86
N ALA A 175 12.90 -21.61 -9.54
CA ALA A 175 13.93 -22.30 -8.76
C ALA A 175 14.19 -23.72 -9.28
N ARG A 176 13.14 -24.46 -9.65
CA ARG A 176 13.24 -25.79 -10.26
C ARG A 176 13.79 -25.74 -11.69
N LEU A 177 13.35 -24.77 -12.50
CA LEU A 177 13.78 -24.62 -13.90
C LEU A 177 15.27 -24.26 -14.01
N ALA A 178 15.75 -23.44 -13.08
CA ALA A 178 17.09 -22.86 -13.08
C ALA A 178 18.04 -23.49 -12.05
N ASP A 179 17.67 -24.63 -11.47
CA ASP A 179 18.41 -25.40 -10.46
C ASP A 179 19.02 -24.51 -9.35
N GLN A 180 18.18 -23.66 -8.77
CA GLN A 180 18.58 -22.65 -7.80
C GLN A 180 17.74 -22.73 -6.53
N SER A 181 18.29 -22.18 -5.44
CA SER A 181 17.52 -22.03 -4.21
C SER A 181 16.38 -21.01 -4.40
N ARG A 182 15.25 -21.26 -3.74
CA ARG A 182 14.10 -20.32 -3.70
C ARG A 182 14.51 -18.94 -3.19
N HIS A 183 15.46 -18.90 -2.27
CA HIS A 183 16.06 -17.65 -1.78
C HIS A 183 16.82 -16.89 -2.88
N GLY A 184 17.59 -17.59 -3.71
CA GLY A 184 18.29 -16.96 -4.83
C GLY A 184 17.33 -16.33 -5.84
N VAL A 185 16.23 -17.02 -6.13
CA VAL A 185 15.18 -16.53 -7.04
C VAL A 185 14.38 -15.39 -6.43
N SER A 186 13.94 -15.50 -5.17
CA SER A 186 13.13 -14.47 -4.51
C SER A 186 13.85 -13.13 -4.42
N ARG A 187 15.19 -13.13 -4.32
CA ARG A 187 16.01 -11.91 -4.34
C ARG A 187 15.89 -11.10 -5.62
N ALA A 188 15.50 -11.70 -6.74
CA ALA A 188 15.23 -10.95 -7.96
C ALA A 188 13.98 -10.06 -7.83
N LEU A 189 13.01 -10.44 -7.00
CA LEU A 189 11.75 -9.72 -6.83
C LEU A 189 11.78 -8.72 -5.66
N LEU A 190 12.72 -8.88 -4.71
CA LEU A 190 12.79 -8.02 -3.53
C LEU A 190 12.88 -6.51 -3.83
N PRO A 191 13.68 -6.01 -4.80
CA PRO A 191 13.81 -4.58 -5.03
C PRO A 191 12.47 -3.90 -5.32
N LEU A 192 11.71 -4.41 -6.29
CA LEU A 192 10.39 -3.84 -6.63
C LEU A 192 9.38 -4.07 -5.51
N GLY A 193 9.33 -5.26 -4.90
CA GLY A 193 8.42 -5.51 -3.78
C GLY A 193 8.64 -4.55 -2.60
N VAL A 194 9.89 -4.25 -2.27
CA VAL A 194 10.26 -3.26 -1.24
C VAL A 194 9.83 -1.86 -1.65
N VAL A 195 10.04 -1.47 -2.92
CA VAL A 195 9.58 -0.17 -3.43
C VAL A 195 8.06 -0.05 -3.27
N LEU A 196 7.29 -1.04 -3.70
CA LEU A 196 5.83 -1.02 -3.56
C LEU A 196 5.39 -0.90 -2.10
N LEU A 197 6.03 -1.64 -1.20
CA LEU A 197 5.77 -1.53 0.24
C LEU A 197 6.02 -0.12 0.77
N VAL A 198 7.17 0.49 0.42
CA VAL A 198 7.51 1.85 0.84
C VAL A 198 6.50 2.86 0.29
N LEU A 199 6.11 2.71 -0.97
CA LEU A 199 5.14 3.60 -1.60
C LEU A 199 3.77 3.50 -0.93
N GLY A 200 3.29 2.29 -0.65
CA GLY A 200 2.04 2.09 0.08
C GLY A 200 2.08 2.66 1.50
N LEU A 201 3.16 2.41 2.23
CA LEU A 201 3.36 2.93 3.60
C LEU A 201 3.42 4.46 3.65
N THR A 202 3.98 5.10 2.62
CA THR A 202 4.13 6.56 2.56
C THR A 202 2.88 7.28 2.02
N GLU A 203 1.87 6.57 1.50
CA GLU A 203 0.65 7.23 0.98
C GLU A 203 -0.14 7.90 2.10
N ALA A 204 -0.32 7.26 3.25
CA ALA A 204 -1.01 7.85 4.38
C ALA A 204 -0.34 9.17 4.84
N SER A 205 0.99 9.18 4.88
CA SER A 205 1.76 10.40 5.19
C SER A 205 1.63 11.46 4.12
N ALA A 206 1.68 11.08 2.86
CA ALA A 206 1.53 12.02 1.76
C ALA A 206 0.12 12.64 1.75
N ALA A 207 -0.93 11.84 1.96
CA ALA A 207 -2.30 12.30 2.08
C ALA A 207 -2.45 13.25 3.27
N PHE A 208 -1.87 12.90 4.41
CA PHE A 208 -1.86 13.74 5.59
C PHE A 208 -1.17 15.10 5.34
N LEU A 209 0.06 15.08 4.82
CA LEU A 209 0.84 16.30 4.53
C LEU A 209 0.14 17.20 3.51
N ARG A 210 -0.49 16.62 2.46
CA ARG A 210 -1.32 17.39 1.52
C ARG A 210 -2.51 18.02 2.22
N GLY A 211 -3.17 17.26 3.11
CA GLY A 211 -4.26 17.75 3.95
C GLY A 211 -3.84 18.84 4.93
N GLU A 212 -2.55 19.06 5.16
CA GLU A 212 -1.99 20.16 5.94
C GLU A 212 -1.40 21.27 5.03
N GLY A 213 -1.68 21.24 3.73
CA GLY A 213 -1.25 22.27 2.76
C GLY A 213 0.19 22.13 2.24
N ALA A 214 0.91 21.06 2.57
CA ALA A 214 2.27 20.87 2.09
C ALA A 214 2.33 20.63 0.56
N ALA A 215 3.12 21.44 -0.13
CA ALA A 215 3.36 21.30 -1.57
C ALA A 215 4.30 20.12 -1.86
N LEU A 216 3.73 18.94 -2.15
CA LEU A 216 4.49 17.71 -2.46
C LEU A 216 4.82 17.58 -3.96
N ALA A 217 5.28 18.66 -4.61
CA ALA A 217 5.47 18.72 -6.07
C ALA A 217 6.48 17.68 -6.59
N MET A 218 7.52 17.36 -5.80
CA MET A 218 8.55 16.37 -6.17
C MET A 218 8.11 14.92 -5.95
N LEU A 219 7.04 14.69 -5.18
CA LEU A 219 6.63 13.35 -4.78
C LEU A 219 6.30 12.45 -5.98
N PRO A 220 5.50 12.86 -6.99
CA PRO A 220 5.23 12.02 -8.16
C PRO A 220 6.52 11.57 -8.87
N THR A 221 7.48 12.48 -9.05
CA THR A 221 8.77 12.18 -9.68
C THR A 221 9.57 11.17 -8.87
N LEU A 222 9.66 11.35 -7.55
CA LEU A 222 10.36 10.42 -6.66
C LEU A 222 9.74 9.02 -6.70
N ARG A 223 8.40 8.92 -6.74
CA ARG A 223 7.69 7.64 -6.86
C ARG A 223 7.94 6.96 -8.20
N ALA A 224 7.91 7.73 -9.29
CA ALA A 224 8.16 7.21 -10.63
C ALA A 224 9.57 6.66 -10.74
N VAL A 225 10.57 7.42 -10.27
CA VAL A 225 11.97 7.01 -10.24
C VAL A 225 12.13 5.74 -9.39
N ALA A 226 11.55 5.71 -8.19
CA ALA A 226 11.62 4.52 -7.33
C ALA A 226 11.03 3.27 -8.00
N LEU A 227 9.86 3.38 -8.62
CA LEU A 227 9.21 2.28 -9.35
C LEU A 227 10.05 1.78 -10.53
N VAL A 228 10.52 2.70 -11.38
CA VAL A 228 11.31 2.35 -12.57
C VAL A 228 12.65 1.73 -12.17
N CYS A 229 13.34 2.30 -11.17
CA CYS A 229 14.58 1.73 -10.66
C CYS A 229 14.35 0.37 -10.00
N GLY A 230 13.32 0.22 -9.17
CA GLY A 230 12.97 -1.05 -8.53
C GLY A 230 12.67 -2.14 -9.56
N ALA A 231 11.85 -1.83 -10.56
CA ALA A 231 11.55 -2.74 -11.66
C ALA A 231 12.78 -3.07 -12.50
N GLY A 232 13.58 -2.07 -12.88
CA GLY A 232 14.81 -2.26 -13.66
C GLY A 232 15.81 -3.18 -12.96
N VAL A 233 16.08 -2.95 -11.68
CA VAL A 233 16.97 -3.83 -10.88
C VAL A 233 16.37 -5.24 -10.79
N SER A 234 15.07 -5.37 -10.55
CA SER A 234 14.40 -6.67 -10.51
C SER A 234 14.49 -7.43 -11.84
N LEU A 235 14.34 -6.76 -12.98
CA LEU A 235 14.48 -7.35 -14.32
C LEU A 235 15.92 -7.83 -14.58
N VAL A 236 16.92 -7.03 -14.22
CA VAL A 236 18.34 -7.41 -14.35
C VAL A 236 18.65 -8.65 -13.50
N LEU A 237 18.14 -8.71 -12.27
CA LEU A 237 18.31 -9.88 -11.41
C LEU A 237 17.54 -11.11 -11.93
N ALA A 238 16.33 -10.92 -12.45
CA ALA A 238 15.54 -11.97 -13.08
C ALA A 238 16.25 -12.57 -14.30
N LEU A 239 16.85 -11.73 -15.15
CA LEU A 239 17.68 -12.16 -16.28
C LEU A 239 18.86 -13.02 -15.80
N ARG A 240 19.56 -12.62 -14.74
CA ARG A 240 20.67 -13.39 -14.15
C ARG A 240 20.22 -14.73 -13.58
N VAL A 241 19.05 -14.77 -12.93
CA VAL A 241 18.46 -16.01 -12.41
C VAL A 241 18.10 -16.95 -13.56
N ALA A 242 17.40 -16.43 -14.57
CA ALA A 242 16.96 -17.19 -15.73
C ALA A 242 18.15 -17.72 -16.54
N ALA A 243 19.21 -16.94 -16.72
CA ALA A 243 20.40 -17.32 -17.48
C ALA A 243 21.11 -18.58 -16.96
N ARG A 244 20.89 -18.96 -15.70
CA ARG A 244 21.45 -20.19 -15.11
C ARG A 244 20.67 -21.46 -15.46
N ALA A 245 19.50 -21.37 -16.09
CA ALA A 245 18.78 -22.57 -16.51
C ALA A 245 19.52 -23.29 -17.65
N PRO A 246 19.52 -24.64 -17.67
CA PRO A 246 20.43 -25.43 -18.49
C PRO A 246 20.09 -25.38 -19.99
N THR A 247 18.80 -25.28 -20.34
CA THR A 247 18.35 -25.29 -21.74
C THR A 247 17.72 -23.95 -22.14
N ALA A 248 17.78 -23.60 -23.42
CA ALA A 248 17.19 -22.34 -23.92
C ALA A 248 15.69 -22.23 -23.60
N GLY A 249 14.93 -23.32 -23.74
CA GLY A 249 13.50 -23.35 -23.38
C GLY A 249 13.25 -23.11 -21.89
N ARG A 250 14.04 -23.73 -21.00
CA ARG A 250 13.92 -23.48 -19.55
C ARG A 250 14.35 -22.06 -19.18
N ARG A 251 15.36 -21.49 -19.86
CA ARG A 251 15.77 -20.08 -19.69
C ARG A 251 14.65 -19.12 -20.07
N ALA A 252 14.03 -19.33 -21.23
CA ALA A 252 12.90 -18.52 -21.69
C ALA A 252 11.70 -18.62 -20.73
N ALA A 253 11.33 -19.83 -20.32
CA ALA A 253 10.25 -20.03 -19.35
C ALA A 253 10.55 -19.38 -17.99
N ALA A 254 11.76 -19.57 -17.46
CA ALA A 254 12.18 -18.96 -16.20
C ALA A 254 12.16 -17.42 -16.29
N TRP A 255 12.60 -16.86 -17.41
CA TRP A 255 12.56 -15.42 -17.65
C TRP A 255 11.12 -14.90 -17.70
N LEU A 256 10.23 -15.53 -18.48
CA LEU A 256 8.83 -15.13 -18.58
C LEU A 256 8.12 -15.16 -17.21
N ILE A 257 8.33 -16.23 -16.44
CA ILE A 257 7.73 -16.39 -15.10
C ILE A 257 8.26 -15.32 -14.14
N CYS A 258 9.52 -14.90 -14.24
CA CYS A 258 10.06 -13.82 -13.40
C CYS A 258 9.64 -12.42 -13.87
N VAL A 259 9.52 -12.19 -15.17
CA VAL A 259 9.19 -10.86 -15.72
C VAL A 259 7.72 -10.53 -15.51
N LEU A 260 6.82 -11.51 -15.64
CA LEU A 260 5.39 -11.31 -15.47
C LEU A 260 5.02 -10.58 -14.15
N PRO A 261 5.42 -11.03 -12.95
CA PRO A 261 5.09 -10.33 -11.72
C PRO A 261 5.74 -8.94 -11.63
N VAL A 262 6.91 -8.73 -12.24
CA VAL A 262 7.55 -7.41 -12.27
C VAL A 262 6.76 -6.44 -13.16
N ALA A 263 6.34 -6.89 -14.34
CA ALA A 263 5.53 -6.10 -15.26
C ALA A 263 4.16 -5.76 -14.66
N LEU A 264 3.48 -6.75 -14.07
CA LEU A 264 2.18 -6.53 -13.41
C LEU A 264 2.28 -5.59 -12.22
N ALA A 265 3.31 -5.77 -11.37
CA ALA A 265 3.56 -4.89 -10.23
C ALA A 265 3.88 -3.46 -10.65
N LEU A 266 4.68 -3.27 -11.70
CA LEU A 266 4.97 -1.94 -12.25
C LEU A 266 3.72 -1.30 -12.84
N ALA A 267 2.95 -2.04 -13.64
CA ALA A 267 1.72 -1.54 -14.24
C ALA A 267 0.68 -1.16 -13.17
N HIS A 268 0.51 -2.01 -12.15
CA HIS A 268 -0.37 -1.76 -11.02
C HIS A 268 0.06 -0.54 -10.22
N GLY A 269 1.33 -0.46 -9.81
CA GLY A 269 1.86 0.71 -9.10
C GLY A 269 1.72 1.99 -9.93
N TRP A 270 1.98 1.92 -11.24
CA TRP A 270 1.83 3.08 -12.11
C TRP A 270 0.37 3.54 -12.20
N ALA A 271 -0.56 2.60 -12.39
CA ALA A 271 -2.00 2.86 -12.40
C ALA A 271 -2.46 3.50 -11.09
N MET A 272 -2.10 2.91 -9.96
CA MET A 272 -2.42 3.44 -8.62
C MET A 272 -1.93 4.89 -8.48
N TYR A 273 -0.63 5.15 -8.61
CA TYR A 273 -0.05 6.44 -8.19
C TYR A 273 -0.18 7.57 -9.22
N PHE A 274 -0.40 7.27 -10.51
CA PHE A 274 -0.42 8.29 -11.58
C PHE A 274 -1.73 8.37 -12.35
N HIS A 275 -2.53 7.30 -12.40
CA HIS A 275 -3.81 7.31 -13.10
C HIS A 275 -5.02 7.40 -12.17
N TRP A 276 -4.98 6.73 -11.03
CA TRP A 276 -6.11 6.70 -10.11
C TRP A 276 -6.02 7.81 -9.08
N VAL A 277 -4.88 7.95 -8.40
CA VAL A 277 -4.70 9.05 -7.43
C VAL A 277 -4.89 10.43 -8.08
N SER A 278 -4.55 10.61 -9.37
CA SER A 278 -4.79 11.87 -10.08
C SER A 278 -6.26 12.14 -10.36
N ARG A 279 -7.12 11.12 -10.48
CA ARG A 279 -8.58 11.27 -10.62
C ARG A 279 -9.28 11.61 -9.31
N TYR A 280 -8.65 11.32 -8.18
CA TYR A 280 -9.16 11.63 -6.84
C TYR A 280 -8.41 12.81 -6.18
N ARG A 281 -7.56 13.52 -6.94
CA ARG A 281 -6.95 14.78 -6.50
C ARG A 281 -7.88 15.93 -6.87
N VAL A 282 -8.61 16.40 -5.88
CA VAL A 282 -9.11 17.78 -5.79
C VAL A 282 -7.97 18.68 -5.34
#